data_AF-A0A7D5RDC7-F1
#
_entry.id   AF-A0A7D5RDC7-F1
#
_cell.length_a   1.000
_cell.length_b   1.000
_cell.length_c   1.000
_cell.angle_alpha   90.00
_cell.angle_beta   90.00
_cell.angle_gamma   90.00
#
_symmetry.space_group_name_H-M   'P 1'
#
loop_
_entity.id
_entity.type
_entity.pdbx_description
1 polymer ?
#
loop_
_entity_poly.entity_id
_entity_poly.type
_entity_poly.pdbx_seq_one_letter_code
_entity_poly.pdbx_strand_id
1 'polypeptide(L)'
;MSNEDLKQKLLAQIEALKLFPNNIQVKILRSRINKQLEQISKQTEIKETIPVDKKQQANLSRSIKLKKHFRYLRLIRDNYPNLKFAEIRKQFSKRKRGEDVSIPDATWFNPSP
;
A
#
# COMPACT_ATOMS: atom_id res chain seq x y z
N MET A 1 14.03 18.32 -4.89
CA MET A 1 13.44 19.34 -5.78
C MET A 1 11.95 19.40 -5.48
N SER A 2 11.38 20.60 -5.34
CA SER A 2 9.96 20.76 -5.04
C SER A 2 9.10 20.45 -6.27
N ASN A 3 7.82 20.12 -6.08
CA ASN A 3 6.87 19.92 -7.19
C ASN A 3 6.70 21.19 -8.05
N GLU A 4 6.83 22.36 -7.43
CA GLU A 4 6.81 23.65 -8.12
C GLU A 4 8.04 23.84 -9.01
N ASP A 5 9.23 23.48 -8.54
CA ASP A 5 10.47 23.55 -9.34
C ASP A 5 10.36 22.66 -10.59
N LEU A 6 9.76 21.47 -10.45
CA LEU A 6 9.56 20.53 -11.56
C LEU A 6 8.54 21.09 -12.57
N LYS A 7 7.44 21.67 -12.09
CA LYS A 7 6.42 22.30 -12.95
C LYS A 7 7.01 23.44 -13.77
N GLN A 8 7.79 24.32 -13.14
CA GLN A 8 8.47 25.42 -13.83
C GLN A 8 9.44 24.93 -14.92
N LYS A 9 10.22 23.87 -14.64
CA LYS A 9 11.12 23.26 -15.63
C LYS A 9 10.37 22.69 -16.84
N LEU A 10 9.24 22.01 -16.63
CA LEU A 10 8.43 21.46 -17.71
C LEU A 10 7.78 22.55 -18.57
N LEU A 11 7.34 23.66 -17.96
CA LEU A 11 6.84 24.82 -18.70
C LEU A 11 7.93 25.47 -19.56
N ALA A 12 9.13 25.66 -19.01
CA ALA A 12 10.27 26.18 -19.76
C ALA A 12 10.65 25.26 -20.94
N GLN A 13 10.56 23.94 -20.77
CA GLN A 13 10.78 22.99 -21.87
C GLN A 13 9.72 23.10 -22.97
N ILE A 14 8.44 23.34 -22.62
CA ILE A 14 7.39 23.59 -23.62
C ILE A 14 7.68 24.86 -24.41
N GLU A 15 8.11 25.93 -23.74
CA GLU A 15 8.47 27.20 -24.40
C GLU A 15 9.65 27.02 -25.36
N ALA A 16 10.69 26.31 -24.93
CA ALA A 16 11.81 25.96 -25.81
C ALA A 16 11.34 25.14 -27.02
N LEU A 17 10.40 24.21 -26.83
CA LEU A 17 9.83 23.41 -27.92
C LEU A 17 9.00 24.23 -28.91
N LYS A 18 8.57 25.46 -28.58
CA LYS A 18 7.86 26.35 -29.52
C LYS A 18 8.77 26.91 -30.61
N LEU A 19 10.08 26.99 -30.35
CA LEU A 19 11.08 27.51 -31.30
C LEU A 19 11.37 26.51 -32.44
N PHE A 20 11.08 25.23 -32.24
CA PHE A 20 11.30 24.20 -33.24
C PHE A 20 10.14 24.09 -34.23
N PRO A 21 10.42 23.67 -35.49
CA PRO A 21 9.39 23.44 -36.50
C PRO A 21 8.36 22.41 -36.03
N ASN A 22 7.13 22.55 -36.50
CA ASN A 22 5.98 21.74 -36.06
C ASN A 22 5.96 20.34 -36.68
N ASN A 23 7.01 19.55 -36.40
CA ASN A 23 7.15 18.17 -36.85
C ASN A 23 6.50 17.17 -35.87
N ILE A 24 6.35 15.91 -36.29
CA ILE A 24 5.71 14.86 -35.49
C ILE A 24 6.44 14.65 -34.15
N GLN A 25 7.77 14.71 -34.15
CA GLN A 25 8.57 14.49 -32.93
C GLN A 25 8.33 15.58 -31.88
N VAL A 26 8.29 16.84 -32.30
CA VAL A 26 7.99 17.99 -31.44
C VAL A 26 6.56 17.89 -30.90
N LYS A 27 5.59 17.46 -31.71
CA LYS A 27 4.21 17.22 -31.25
C LYS A 27 4.14 16.12 -30.18
N ILE A 28 4.84 15.00 -30.39
CA ILE A 28 4.92 13.90 -29.41
C ILE A 28 5.55 14.39 -28.10
N LEU A 29 6.65 15.13 -28.18
CA LEU A 29 7.34 15.66 -27.00
C LEU A 29 6.45 16.63 -26.22
N ARG A 30 5.79 17.58 -26.90
CA ARG A 30 4.82 18.49 -26.25
C ARG A 30 3.69 17.72 -25.57
N SER A 31 3.14 16.70 -26.23
CA SER A 31 2.09 15.86 -25.65
C SER A 31 2.56 15.13 -24.39
N ARG A 32 3.78 14.57 -24.39
CA ARG A 32 4.36 13.88 -23.23
C ARG A 32 4.55 14.84 -22.05
N ILE A 33 5.08 16.04 -22.30
CA ILE A 33 5.29 17.04 -21.25
C ILE A 33 3.95 17.54 -20.68
N ASN A 34 2.94 17.75 -21.53
CA ASN A 34 1.59 18.10 -21.07
C ASN A 34 0.98 17.01 -20.18
N LYS A 35 1.14 15.72 -20.54
CA LYS A 35 0.70 14.60 -19.69
C LYS A 35 1.41 14.59 -18.34
N GLN A 36 2.69 14.94 -18.30
CA GLN A 36 3.44 15.05 -17.04
C GLN A 36 2.93 16.21 -16.18
N LEU A 37 2.61 17.36 -16.78
CA LEU A 37 1.99 18.49 -16.08
C LEU A 37 0.61 18.12 -15.50
N GLU A 38 -0.23 17.42 -16.25
CA GLU A 38 -1.53 16.92 -15.77
C GLU A 38 -1.38 15.91 -14.62
N GLN A 39 -0.34 15.07 -14.64
CA GLN A 39 -0.10 14.13 -13.54
C GLN A 39 0.32 14.85 -12.26
N ILE A 40 1.15 15.90 -12.39
CA ILE A 40 1.56 16.73 -11.25
C ILE A 40 0.33 17.45 -10.68
N SER A 41 -0.53 18.04 -11.52
CA SER A 41 -1.75 18.73 -11.06
C SER A 41 -2.72 17.77 -10.37
N LYS A 42 -2.95 16.59 -10.94
CA LYS A 42 -3.77 15.53 -10.33
C LYS A 42 -3.19 15.07 -9.00
N GLN A 43 -1.87 14.93 -8.88
CA GLN A 43 -1.25 14.52 -7.61
C GLN A 43 -1.41 15.57 -6.50
N THR A 44 -1.36 16.87 -6.82
CA THR A 44 -1.70 17.93 -5.87
C THR A 44 -3.16 17.84 -5.45
N GLU A 45 -4.09 17.68 -6.39
CA GLU A 45 -5.53 17.56 -6.10
C GLU A 45 -5.87 16.30 -5.27
N ILE A 46 -5.25 15.15 -5.58
CA ILE A 46 -5.50 13.89 -4.87
C ILE A 46 -5.00 13.94 -3.42
N LYS A 47 -3.91 14.66 -3.13
CA LYS A 47 -3.42 14.83 -1.76
C LYS A 47 -4.40 15.63 -0.91
N GLU A 48 -5.10 16.58 -1.51
CA GLU A 48 -6.10 17.42 -0.85
C GLU A 48 -7.47 16.71 -0.71
N THR A 49 -7.75 15.71 -1.57
CA THR A 49 -9.09 15.12 -1.72
C THR A 49 -9.12 13.59 -1.59
N ILE A 50 -8.25 12.96 -0.79
CA ILE A 50 -8.53 11.55 -0.44
C ILE A 50 -9.89 11.55 0.28
N PRO A 51 -10.96 10.96 -0.30
CA PRO A 51 -12.26 10.99 0.33
C PRO A 51 -12.13 10.28 1.67
N VAL A 52 -12.64 10.91 2.73
CA VAL A 52 -12.64 10.36 4.09
C VAL A 52 -13.12 8.90 4.07
N ASP A 53 -14.08 8.58 3.20
CA ASP A 53 -14.66 7.27 2.98
C ASP A 53 -13.64 6.19 2.55
N LYS A 54 -12.67 6.52 1.67
CA LYS A 54 -11.65 5.53 1.24
C LYS A 54 -10.70 5.18 2.39
N LYS A 55 -10.35 6.16 3.22
CA LYS A 55 -9.53 5.93 4.42
C LYS A 55 -10.31 5.12 5.46
N GLN A 56 -11.58 5.44 5.67
CA GLN A 56 -12.46 4.70 6.59
C GLN A 56 -12.66 3.26 6.14
N GLN A 57 -12.93 3.02 4.86
CA GLN A 57 -13.05 1.66 4.30
C GLN A 57 -11.75 0.86 4.46
N ALA A 58 -10.59 1.47 4.20
CA ALA A 58 -9.30 0.83 4.41
C ALA A 58 -9.08 0.46 5.89
N ASN A 59 -9.41 1.37 6.81
CA ASN A 59 -9.31 1.12 8.25
C ASN A 59 -10.28 0.04 8.73
N LEU A 60 -11.50 0.01 8.19
CA LEU A 60 -12.50 -1.01 8.48
C LEU A 60 -12.03 -2.39 8.01
N SER A 61 -11.50 -2.48 6.79
CA SER A 61 -10.92 -3.72 6.26
C SER A 61 -9.75 -4.21 7.12
N ARG A 62 -8.84 -3.31 7.52
CA ARG A 62 -7.74 -3.63 8.44
C ARG A 62 -8.26 -4.13 9.80
N SER A 63 -9.27 -3.47 10.36
CA SER A 63 -9.89 -3.86 11.63
C SER A 63 -10.51 -5.26 11.56
N ILE A 64 -11.25 -5.58 10.51
CA ILE A 64 -11.82 -6.91 10.30
C ILE A 64 -10.71 -7.98 10.21
N LYS A 65 -9.64 -7.71 9.46
CA LYS A 65 -8.52 -8.64 9.34
C LYS A 65 -7.83 -8.89 10.68
N LEU A 66 -7.60 -7.84 11.47
CA LEU A 66 -7.03 -7.94 12.82
C LEU A 66 -7.94 -8.74 13.76
N LYS A 67 -9.26 -8.51 13.71
CA LYS A 67 -10.25 -9.29 14.48
C LYS A 67 -10.21 -10.79 14.13
N LYS A 68 -10.20 -11.13 12.82
CA LYS A 68 -10.08 -12.52 12.36
C LYS A 68 -8.77 -13.16 12.84
N HIS A 69 -7.66 -12.45 12.70
CA HIS A 69 -6.36 -12.93 13.16
C HIS A 69 -6.32 -13.15 14.68
N PHE A 70 -6.87 -12.22 15.45
CA PHE A 70 -6.97 -12.35 16.90
C PHE A 70 -7.85 -13.54 17.32
N ARG A 71 -9.02 -13.69 16.69
CA ARG A 71 -9.91 -14.83 16.95
C ARG A 71 -9.24 -16.17 16.65
N TYR A 72 -8.54 -16.28 15.53
CA TYR A 72 -7.79 -17.48 15.17
C TYR A 72 -6.76 -17.87 16.24
N LEU A 73 -5.92 -16.93 16.68
CA LEU A 73 -4.94 -17.20 17.73
C LEU A 73 -5.58 -17.52 19.08
N ARG A 74 -6.77 -16.96 19.35
CA ARG A 74 -7.53 -17.25 20.57
C ARG A 74 -8.06 -18.69 20.57
N LEU A 75 -8.58 -19.17 19.44
CA LEU A 75 -9.01 -20.58 19.31
C LEU A 75 -7.84 -21.54 19.57
N ILE A 76 -6.67 -21.24 19.02
CA ILE A 76 -5.46 -22.03 19.29
C ILE A 76 -5.12 -22.01 20.77
N ARG A 77 -5.16 -20.83 21.42
CA ARG A 77 -4.94 -20.70 22.86
C ARG A 77 -5.89 -21.55 23.69
N ASP A 78 -7.15 -21.64 23.29
CA ASP A 78 -8.14 -22.42 24.03
C ASP A 78 -7.79 -23.94 24.04
N ASN A 79 -7.01 -24.43 23.07
CA ASN A 79 -6.45 -25.79 23.06
C ASN A 79 -5.12 -25.94 23.84
N TYR A 80 -4.45 -24.83 24.15
CA TYR A 80 -3.14 -24.82 24.84
C TYR A 80 -3.20 -23.93 26.09
N PRO A 81 -3.90 -24.35 27.17
CA PRO A 81 -4.05 -23.53 28.38
C PRO A 81 -2.70 -23.24 29.07
N ASN A 82 -1.69 -24.07 28.82
CA ASN A 82 -0.35 -23.92 29.39
C ASN A 82 0.48 -22.82 28.69
N LEU A 83 0.09 -22.40 27.49
CA LEU A 83 0.82 -21.38 26.73
C LEU A 83 0.19 -20.01 26.91
N LYS A 84 1.03 -19.00 27.14
CA LYS A 84 0.56 -17.61 27.17
C LYS A 84 0.23 -17.16 25.76
N PHE A 85 -0.74 -16.26 25.63
CA PHE A 85 -1.14 -15.72 24.33
C PHE A 85 0.02 -15.07 23.55
N ALA A 86 0.97 -14.45 24.26
CA ALA A 86 2.19 -13.89 23.67
C ALA A 86 3.10 -14.97 23.05
N GLU A 87 3.18 -16.14 23.67
CA GLU A 87 3.98 -17.27 23.17
C GLU A 87 3.35 -17.86 21.91
N ILE A 88 2.02 -18.00 21.88
CA ILE A 88 1.28 -18.47 20.69
C ILE A 88 1.48 -17.50 19.53
N ARG A 89 1.46 -16.18 19.79
CA ARG A 89 1.81 -15.16 18.78
C ARG A 89 3.24 -15.34 18.27
N LYS A 90 4.20 -15.56 19.16
CA LYS A 90 5.61 -15.77 18.80
C LYS A 90 5.75 -17.01 17.94
N GLN A 91 5.13 -18.13 18.32
CA GLN A 91 5.13 -19.37 17.55
C GLN A 91 4.48 -19.18 16.18
N PHE A 92 3.33 -18.49 16.09
CA PHE A 92 2.70 -18.21 14.81
C PHE A 92 3.62 -17.41 13.87
N SER A 93 4.33 -16.41 14.39
CA SER A 93 5.31 -15.63 13.62
C SER A 93 6.54 -16.45 13.22
N LYS A 94 6.99 -17.41 14.03
CA LYS A 94 8.04 -18.38 13.69
C LYS A 94 7.59 -19.29 12.55
N ARG A 95 6.42 -19.92 12.68
CA ARG A 95 5.83 -20.78 11.65
C ARG A 95 5.67 -20.08 10.31
N LYS A 96 5.20 -18.82 10.31
CA LYS A 96 5.10 -18.02 9.08
C LYS A 96 6.43 -17.79 8.35
N ARG A 97 7.55 -17.84 9.08
CA ARG A 97 8.90 -17.74 8.52
C ARG A 97 9.48 -19.10 8.12
N GLY A 98 8.73 -20.19 8.30
CA GLY A 98 9.20 -21.55 8.06
C GLY A 98 10.11 -22.10 9.16
N GLU A 99 10.13 -21.47 10.35
CA GLU A 99 10.88 -21.96 11.50
C GLU A 99 10.08 -23.02 12.26
N ASP A 100 10.80 -23.97 12.88
CA ASP A 100 10.20 -24.99 13.73
C ASP A 100 9.48 -24.38 14.94
N VAL A 101 8.31 -24.95 15.23
CA VAL A 101 7.42 -24.52 16.32
C VAL A 101 6.95 -25.71 17.14
N SER A 102 6.64 -25.44 18.40
CA SER A 102 6.22 -26.46 19.36
C SER A 102 4.75 -26.88 19.18
N ILE A 103 3.89 -26.01 18.64
CA ILE A 103 2.49 -26.34 18.34
C ILE A 103 2.44 -27.15 17.02
N PRO A 104 1.85 -28.36 17.02
CA PRO A 104 1.68 -29.20 15.83
C PRO A 104 0.96 -28.52 14.66
N ASP A 105 1.34 -28.88 13.44
CA ASP A 105 0.75 -28.35 12.21
C ASP A 105 -0.77 -28.52 12.12
N ALA A 106 -1.30 -29.64 12.59
CA ALA A 106 -2.74 -29.91 12.61
C ALA A 106 -3.55 -28.80 13.30
N THR A 107 -3.06 -28.25 14.42
CA THR A 107 -3.77 -27.19 15.16
C THR A 107 -3.76 -25.84 14.42
N TRP A 108 -2.78 -25.62 13.53
CA TRP A 108 -2.75 -24.41 12.72
C TRP A 108 -3.73 -24.48 11.54
N PHE A 109 -3.97 -25.67 10.99
CA PHE A 109 -4.94 -25.87 9.90
C PHE A 109 -6.37 -25.95 10.41
N ASN A 110 -6.58 -26.63 11.53
CA ASN A 110 -7.87 -26.73 12.20
C ASN A 110 -7.73 -26.31 13.68
N PRO A 111 -7.89 -25.02 14.00
CA PRO A 111 -7.73 -24.51 15.35
C PRO A 111 -8.91 -24.84 16.27
N SER A 112 -9.98 -25.45 15.76
CA SER A 112 -11.08 -26.05 16.55
C SER A 112 -11.03 -27.56 16.33
N PRO A 113 -11.19 -28.40 17.37
CA PRO A 113 -11.50 -29.81 17.16
C PRO A 113 -12.76 -29.99 16.30
#